data_AF-A0AAE3RTV3-F1
#
_entry.id   AF-A0AAE3RTV3-F1
#
_cell.length_a   1.000
_cell.length_b   1.000
_cell.length_c   1.000
_cell.angle_alpha   90.00
_cell.angle_beta   90.00
_cell.angle_gamma   90.00
#
_symmetry.space_group_name_H-M   'P 1'
#
loop_
_entity.id
_entity.type
_entity.pdbx_description
1 polymer ?
#
loop_
_entity_poly.entity_id
_entity_poly.type
_entity_poly.pdbx_seq_one_letter_code
_entity_poly.pdbx_strand_id
1 'polypeptide(L)'
;MAVSKAQLNADAKTRKSTQKAIEQLRKLTIKDSDDYMKRIGKASRQSSIILREKLADKIDRPVGFTQNQSTFYSFKKISDTKIEHKIGIKDTQDRYLGSLFKGRRKLTDKFIPINTKYVDGHGNIKGLNKNKQSGRYKEVKTNQSKFKAILVDTTQKDRTKRIIAIKHNPTKRKSVFDWEQISTELIDNINKVAKK
;
A
#
# COMPACT_ATOMS: atom_id res chain seq x y z
N MET A 1 -0.35 -8.84 72.15
CA MET A 1 -1.22 -7.65 72.09
C MET A 1 -2.32 -7.90 71.07
N ALA A 2 -3.59 -7.95 71.49
CA ALA A 2 -4.72 -8.16 70.58
C ALA A 2 -5.08 -6.86 69.85
N VAL A 3 -5.18 -6.89 68.52
CA VAL A 3 -5.58 -5.74 67.71
C VAL A 3 -7.06 -5.43 67.98
N SER A 4 -7.38 -4.16 68.23
CA SER A 4 -8.75 -3.75 68.55
C SER A 4 -9.70 -3.93 67.36
N LYS A 5 -10.97 -4.27 67.62
CA LYS A 5 -12.01 -4.41 66.59
C LYS A 5 -12.21 -3.11 65.78
N ALA A 6 -11.97 -1.96 66.41
CA ALA A 6 -11.99 -0.66 65.75
C ALA A 6 -10.85 -0.50 64.72
N GLN A 7 -9.64 -0.95 65.05
CA GLN A 7 -8.50 -0.97 64.10
C GLN A 7 -8.75 -1.90 62.92
N LEU A 8 -9.27 -3.11 63.16
CA LEU A 8 -9.60 -4.05 62.08
C LEU A 8 -10.62 -3.48 61.09
N ASN A 9 -11.63 -2.75 61.59
CA ASN A 9 -12.63 -2.09 60.76
C ASN A 9 -12.08 -0.89 60.00
N ALA A 10 -11.21 -0.10 60.62
CA ALA A 10 -10.52 1.01 59.95
C ALA A 10 -9.62 0.50 58.81
N ASP A 11 -8.84 -0.55 59.06
CA ASP A 11 -7.99 -1.19 58.06
C ASP A 11 -8.79 -1.78 56.89
N ALA A 12 -9.92 -2.43 57.18
CA ALA A 12 -10.82 -2.96 56.14
C ALA A 12 -11.42 -1.84 55.28
N LYS A 13 -11.80 -0.71 55.89
CA LYS A 13 -12.29 0.47 55.17
C LYS A 13 -11.20 1.08 54.29
N THR A 14 -9.98 1.20 54.80
CA THR A 14 -8.80 1.68 54.05
C THR A 14 -8.47 0.76 52.88
N ARG A 15 -8.45 -0.56 53.07
CA ARG A 15 -8.24 -1.54 51.97
C ARG A 15 -9.30 -1.42 50.88
N LYS A 16 -10.57 -1.26 51.26
CA LYS A 16 -11.68 -1.08 50.31
C LYS A 16 -11.56 0.23 49.53
N SER A 17 -11.14 1.32 50.16
CA SER A 17 -10.87 2.59 49.45
C SER A 17 -9.67 2.48 48.50
N THR A 18 -8.60 1.79 48.91
CA THR A 18 -7.42 1.57 48.07
C THR A 18 -7.76 0.73 46.83
N GLN A 19 -8.54 -0.35 46.98
CA GLN A 19 -9.02 -1.15 45.85
C GLN A 19 -9.86 -0.34 44.87
N LYS A 20 -10.76 0.52 45.37
CA LYS A 20 -11.53 1.44 44.53
C LYS A 20 -10.66 2.44 43.79
N ALA A 21 -9.64 2.99 44.45
CA ALA A 21 -8.69 3.90 43.82
C ALA A 21 -7.88 3.20 42.70
N ILE A 22 -7.41 1.98 42.93
CA ILE A 22 -6.73 1.15 41.91
C ILE A 22 -7.66 0.89 40.72
N GLU A 23 -8.93 0.57 40.96
CA GLU A 23 -9.90 0.36 39.88
C GLU A 23 -10.17 1.64 39.08
N GLN A 24 -10.28 2.80 39.75
CA GLN A 24 -10.43 4.10 39.08
C GLN A 24 -9.21 4.45 38.25
N LEU A 25 -8.00 4.25 38.77
CA LEU A 25 -6.75 4.44 38.02
C LEU A 25 -6.72 3.54 36.78
N ARG A 26 -7.09 2.27 36.92
CA ARG A 26 -7.18 1.34 35.77
C ARG A 26 -8.16 1.83 34.71
N LYS A 27 -9.35 2.31 35.10
CA LYS A 27 -10.35 2.87 34.17
C LYS A 27 -9.82 4.12 33.46
N LEU A 28 -9.13 5.00 34.18
CA LEU A 28 -8.50 6.19 33.60
C LEU A 28 -7.42 5.80 32.58
N THR A 29 -6.53 4.87 32.93
CA THR A 29 -5.50 4.38 32.01
C THR A 29 -6.09 3.77 30.74
N ILE A 30 -7.16 2.99 30.85
CA ILE A 30 -7.86 2.42 29.68
C ILE A 30 -8.44 3.53 28.80
N LYS A 31 -9.12 4.52 29.40
CA LYS A 31 -9.70 5.65 28.67
C LYS A 31 -8.64 6.48 27.94
N ASP A 32 -7.54 6.80 28.61
CA ASP A 32 -6.45 7.57 28.02
C ASP A 32 -5.79 6.81 26.86
N SER A 33 -5.63 5.49 27.02
CA SER A 33 -5.18 4.58 25.95
C SER A 33 -6.13 4.58 24.76
N ASP A 34 -7.45 4.49 24.99
CA ASP A 34 -8.46 4.51 23.93
C ASP A 34 -8.45 5.83 23.15
N ASP A 35 -8.35 6.96 23.85
CA ASP A 35 -8.32 8.28 23.22
C ASP A 35 -7.01 8.51 22.43
N TYR A 36 -5.88 8.03 22.95
CA TYR A 36 -4.63 7.97 22.21
C TYR A 36 -4.75 7.13 20.92
N MET A 37 -5.31 5.92 21.00
CA MET A 37 -5.51 5.06 19.82
C MET A 37 -6.44 5.69 18.79
N LYS A 38 -7.52 6.35 19.22
CA LYS A 38 -8.41 7.10 18.31
C LYS A 38 -7.66 8.21 17.58
N ARG A 39 -6.78 8.96 18.27
CA ARG A 39 -5.95 10.00 17.65
C ARG A 39 -4.99 9.41 16.62
N ILE A 40 -4.27 8.34 16.96
CA ILE A 40 -3.40 7.62 16.03
C ILE A 40 -4.17 7.14 14.80
N GLY A 41 -5.36 6.57 14.98
CA GLY A 41 -6.20 6.10 13.88
C GLY A 41 -6.65 7.22 12.94
N LYS A 42 -7.09 8.36 13.50
CA LYS A 42 -7.45 9.55 12.71
C LYS A 42 -6.24 10.09 11.94
N ALA A 43 -5.09 10.24 12.61
CA ALA A 43 -3.86 10.73 12.00
C ALA A 43 -3.36 9.78 10.89
N SER A 44 -3.44 8.48 11.11
CA SER A 44 -3.05 7.46 10.12
C SER A 44 -3.93 7.49 8.87
N ARG A 45 -5.26 7.65 9.04
CA ARG A 45 -6.17 7.85 7.92
C ARG A 45 -5.85 9.12 7.14
N GLN A 46 -5.55 10.23 7.83
CA GLN A 46 -5.13 11.48 7.19
C GLN A 46 -3.80 11.33 6.44
N SER A 47 -2.82 10.62 7.02
CA SER A 47 -1.54 10.32 6.37
C SER A 47 -1.72 9.54 5.06
N SER A 48 -2.73 8.67 4.95
CA SER A 48 -3.05 8.00 3.67
C SER A 48 -3.54 8.95 2.57
N ILE A 49 -4.18 10.06 2.97
CA ILE A 49 -4.63 11.14 2.08
C ILE A 49 -3.43 12.01 1.67
N ILE A 50 -2.56 12.36 2.63
CA ILE A 50 -1.32 13.11 2.37
C ILE A 50 -0.41 12.34 1.40
N LEU A 51 -0.26 11.02 1.60
CA LEU A 51 0.49 10.16 0.68
C LEU A 51 -0.07 10.28 -0.75
N ARG A 52 -1.39 10.19 -0.89
CA ARG A 52 -2.06 10.30 -2.19
C ARG A 52 -1.82 11.66 -2.85
N GLU A 53 -1.90 12.75 -2.10
CA GLU A 53 -1.67 14.11 -2.61
C GLU A 53 -0.22 14.30 -3.06
N LYS A 54 0.76 13.83 -2.27
CA LYS A 54 2.18 13.83 -2.66
C LYS A 54 2.44 13.04 -3.94
N LEU A 55 1.77 11.90 -4.12
CA LEU A 55 1.87 11.11 -5.35
C LEU A 55 1.25 11.86 -6.53
N ALA A 56 0.12 12.55 -6.33
CA ALA A 56 -0.56 13.30 -7.38
C ALA A 56 0.26 14.52 -7.86
N ASP A 57 0.88 15.27 -6.95
CA ASP A 57 1.69 16.46 -7.26
C ASP A 57 2.84 16.19 -8.24
N LYS A 58 3.46 15.02 -8.12
CA LYS A 58 4.67 14.68 -8.89
C LYS A 58 4.40 13.99 -10.21
N ILE A 59 3.15 13.66 -10.53
CA ILE A 59 2.78 12.93 -11.75
C ILE A 59 2.12 13.88 -12.73
N ASP A 60 2.86 14.24 -13.78
CA ASP A 60 2.54 15.25 -14.80
C ASP A 60 1.26 14.98 -15.62
N ARG A 61 0.56 13.85 -15.40
CA ARG A 61 -0.75 13.56 -16.00
C ARG A 61 -1.67 12.88 -14.99
N PRO A 62 -2.83 13.47 -14.65
CA PRO A 62 -3.84 12.77 -13.87
C PRO A 62 -4.47 11.70 -14.74
N VAL A 63 -3.91 10.49 -14.73
CA VAL A 63 -4.68 9.32 -15.16
C VAL A 63 -5.72 9.13 -14.04
N GLY A 64 -7.02 9.03 -14.34
CA GLY A 64 -8.07 8.83 -13.31
C GLY A 64 -7.77 7.66 -12.35
N PHE A 65 -6.87 6.78 -12.75
CA PHE A 65 -6.22 5.74 -11.97
C PHE A 65 -5.47 6.24 -10.70
N THR A 66 -4.86 7.42 -10.67
CA THR A 66 -4.19 7.99 -9.47
C THR A 66 -5.16 8.73 -8.53
N GLN A 67 -6.42 8.92 -8.93
CA GLN A 67 -7.42 9.66 -8.17
C GLN A 67 -8.17 8.76 -7.17
N ASN A 68 -8.44 9.31 -5.98
CA ASN A 68 -9.21 8.80 -4.83
C ASN A 68 -8.92 7.38 -4.28
N GLN A 69 -8.31 6.47 -5.05
CA GLN A 69 -8.16 5.05 -4.71
C GLN A 69 -6.73 4.51 -4.90
N SER A 70 -5.73 5.38 -5.05
CA SER A 70 -4.34 4.96 -5.26
C SER A 70 -3.68 4.41 -4.00
N THR A 71 -4.09 4.93 -2.85
CA THR A 71 -3.61 4.51 -1.53
C THR A 71 -4.68 3.72 -0.76
N PHE A 72 -4.26 3.08 0.32
CA PHE A 72 -5.16 2.46 1.28
C PHE A 72 -4.77 2.80 2.70
N TYR A 73 -5.76 2.73 3.58
CA TYR A 73 -5.60 2.70 5.02
C TYR A 73 -6.38 1.50 5.55
N SER A 74 -5.76 0.71 6.42
CA SER A 74 -6.44 -0.33 7.19
C SER A 74 -5.89 -0.39 8.60
N PHE A 75 -6.64 -0.98 9.51
CA PHE A 75 -6.17 -1.24 10.86
C PHE A 75 -6.56 -2.64 11.30
N LYS A 76 -5.78 -3.21 12.21
CA LYS A 76 -6.03 -4.52 12.81
C LYS A 76 -5.83 -4.40 14.32
N LYS A 77 -6.87 -4.70 15.09
CA LYS A 77 -6.74 -4.87 16.55
C LYS A 77 -5.97 -6.16 16.80
N ILE A 78 -4.82 -6.06 17.46
CA ILE A 78 -3.97 -7.21 17.84
C ILE A 78 -4.33 -7.64 19.27
N SER A 79 -4.56 -6.68 20.17
CA SER A 79 -5.02 -6.92 21.54
C SER A 79 -5.84 -5.72 22.02
N ASP A 80 -6.34 -5.75 23.26
CA ASP A 80 -7.03 -4.61 23.87
C ASP A 80 -6.16 -3.36 24.00
N THR A 81 -4.84 -3.52 23.99
CA THR A 81 -3.88 -2.43 24.13
C THR A 81 -3.04 -2.19 22.88
N LYS A 82 -3.30 -2.91 21.78
CA LYS A 82 -2.47 -2.86 20.58
C LYS A 82 -3.32 -2.88 19.31
N ILE A 83 -3.18 -1.83 18.51
CA ILE A 83 -3.76 -1.72 17.17
C ILE A 83 -2.62 -1.47 16.18
N GLU A 84 -2.58 -2.25 15.12
CA GLU A 84 -1.68 -2.03 13.99
C GLU A 84 -2.40 -1.23 12.92
N HIS A 85 -1.80 -0.13 12.48
CA HIS A 85 -2.28 0.70 11.38
C HIS A 85 -1.40 0.49 10.16
N LYS A 86 -2.02 0.30 8.98
CA LYS A 86 -1.34 0.12 7.71
C LYS A 86 -1.75 1.22 6.75
N ILE A 87 -0.74 1.81 6.12
CA ILE A 87 -0.88 2.79 5.05
C ILE A 87 -0.02 2.31 3.90
N GLY A 88 -0.54 2.37 2.68
CA GLY A 88 0.23 1.93 1.53
C GLY A 88 -0.40 2.34 0.21
N ILE A 89 0.24 1.87 -0.86
CA ILE A 89 -0.20 2.04 -2.25
C ILE A 89 -0.83 0.70 -2.68
N LYS A 90 -1.99 0.74 -3.33
CA LYS A 90 -2.64 -0.50 -3.79
C LYS A 90 -1.78 -1.21 -4.84
N ASP A 91 -1.76 -2.53 -4.86
CA ASP A 91 -0.91 -3.33 -5.76
C ASP A 91 -1.03 -2.95 -7.24
N THR A 92 -2.25 -2.74 -7.73
CA THR A 92 -2.49 -2.35 -9.13
C THR A 92 -1.77 -1.04 -9.45
N GLN A 93 -1.72 -0.13 -8.48
CA GLN A 93 -1.14 1.21 -8.54
C GLN A 93 0.37 1.14 -8.39
N ASP A 94 0.85 0.32 -7.45
CA ASP A 94 2.27 0.07 -7.26
C ASP A 94 2.92 -0.53 -8.52
N ARG A 95 2.22 -1.38 -9.29
CA ARG A 95 2.74 -1.86 -10.58
C ARG A 95 2.97 -0.74 -11.60
N TYR A 96 2.17 0.33 -11.56
CA TYR A 96 2.32 1.49 -12.44
C TYR A 96 3.39 2.45 -11.90
N LEU A 97 3.31 2.78 -10.61
CA LEU A 97 4.17 3.73 -9.92
C LEU A 97 5.55 3.18 -9.59
N GLY A 98 5.72 1.85 -9.54
CA GLY A 98 6.92 1.20 -9.01
C GLY A 98 8.19 1.69 -9.69
N SER A 99 8.15 1.93 -10.99
CA SER A 99 9.30 2.49 -11.74
C SER A 99 9.73 3.90 -11.32
N LEU A 100 8.87 4.65 -10.64
CA LEU A 100 9.10 6.02 -10.20
C LEU A 100 9.64 6.08 -8.76
N PHE A 101 9.63 4.97 -8.03
CA PHE A 101 10.23 4.87 -6.71
C PHE A 101 11.72 4.54 -6.81
N LYS A 102 12.52 5.18 -5.96
CA LYS A 102 13.96 4.96 -5.86
C LYS A 102 14.27 3.48 -5.63
N GLY A 103 15.28 2.98 -6.36
CA GLY A 103 15.72 1.59 -6.27
C GLY A 103 14.81 0.57 -6.96
N ARG A 104 13.60 0.95 -7.38
CA ARG A 104 12.66 0.06 -8.06
C ARG A 104 12.77 0.18 -9.57
N ARG A 105 12.75 -0.96 -10.26
CA ARG A 105 12.78 -1.01 -11.74
C ARG A 105 11.37 -0.97 -12.30
N LYS A 106 11.23 -0.46 -13.53
CA LYS A 106 9.97 -0.62 -14.26
C LYS A 106 9.70 -2.10 -14.50
N LEU A 107 8.59 -2.60 -13.97
CA LEU A 107 8.08 -3.92 -14.32
C LEU A 107 7.80 -3.92 -15.82
N THR A 108 8.54 -4.74 -16.58
CA THR A 108 8.33 -4.92 -18.02
C THR A 108 7.61 -6.21 -18.31
N ASP A 109 6.52 -6.44 -17.58
CA ASP A 109 5.68 -7.61 -17.80
C ASP A 109 4.65 -7.38 -18.90
N LYS A 110 4.49 -6.13 -19.32
CA LYS A 110 3.57 -5.74 -20.39
C LYS A 110 4.21 -5.89 -21.77
N PHE A 111 3.44 -6.48 -22.67
CA PHE A 111 3.69 -6.45 -24.10
C PHE A 111 3.26 -5.09 -24.65
N ILE A 112 4.16 -4.44 -25.41
CA ILE A 112 3.89 -3.20 -26.13
C ILE A 112 3.59 -3.58 -27.58
N PRO A 113 2.36 -3.36 -28.08
CA PRO A 113 2.00 -3.63 -29.47
C PRO A 113 2.93 -2.89 -30.42
N ILE A 114 3.34 -3.54 -31.51
CA ILE A 114 4.20 -2.91 -32.52
C ILE A 114 3.44 -1.94 -33.43
N ASN A 115 2.10 -2.06 -33.47
CA ASN A 115 1.23 -1.26 -34.33
C ASN A 115 -0.20 -1.21 -33.75
N THR A 116 -0.92 -0.10 -34.00
CA THR A 116 -2.29 0.14 -33.56
C THR A 116 -3.30 -0.90 -34.09
N LYS A 117 -3.05 -1.54 -35.23
CA LYS A 117 -3.93 -2.59 -35.77
C LYS A 117 -4.11 -3.79 -34.83
N TYR A 118 -3.15 -4.02 -33.94
CA TYR A 118 -3.16 -5.11 -32.96
C TYR A 118 -3.87 -4.75 -31.65
N VAL A 119 -4.36 -3.51 -31.47
CA VAL A 119 -5.08 -3.09 -30.27
C VAL A 119 -6.55 -2.79 -30.50
N ASP A 120 -7.37 -3.00 -29.48
CA ASP A 120 -8.77 -2.57 -29.45
C ASP A 120 -8.92 -1.07 -29.17
N GLY A 121 -10.16 -0.58 -29.13
CA GLY A 121 -10.48 0.82 -28.84
C GLY A 121 -10.06 1.31 -27.45
N HIS A 122 -9.65 0.39 -26.56
CA HIS A 122 -9.12 0.70 -25.23
C HIS A 122 -7.59 0.61 -25.16
N GLY A 123 -6.92 0.33 -26.28
CA GLY A 123 -5.46 0.19 -26.34
C GLY A 123 -4.93 -1.16 -25.86
N ASN A 124 -5.78 -2.16 -25.63
CA ASN A 124 -5.37 -3.51 -25.24
C ASN A 124 -5.11 -4.37 -26.47
N ILE A 125 -4.17 -5.32 -26.39
CA ILE A 125 -3.93 -6.27 -27.49
C ILE A 125 -5.19 -7.12 -27.75
N LYS A 126 -5.69 -7.09 -28.99
CA LYS A 126 -6.93 -7.76 -29.40
C LYS A 126 -6.92 -9.24 -29.04
N GLY A 127 -7.88 -9.66 -28.21
CA GLY A 127 -8.07 -11.06 -27.84
C GLY A 127 -6.88 -11.72 -27.15
N LEU A 128 -6.00 -10.96 -26.49
CA LEU A 128 -4.73 -11.47 -25.93
C LEU A 128 -4.89 -12.77 -25.14
N ASN A 129 -5.79 -12.80 -24.15
CA ASN A 129 -5.97 -13.97 -23.29
C ASN A 129 -6.50 -15.18 -24.08
N LYS A 130 -7.56 -14.98 -24.88
CA LYS A 130 -8.16 -16.02 -25.72
C LYS A 130 -7.13 -16.61 -26.70
N ASN A 131 -6.35 -15.77 -27.37
CA ASN A 131 -5.38 -16.19 -28.37
C ASN A 131 -4.13 -16.84 -27.74
N LYS A 132 -3.76 -16.47 -26.51
CA LYS A 132 -2.71 -17.19 -25.77
C LYS A 132 -3.19 -18.59 -25.36
N GLN A 133 -4.42 -18.71 -24.87
CA GLN A 133 -5.01 -19.99 -24.48
C GLN A 133 -5.15 -20.94 -25.68
N SER A 134 -5.53 -20.44 -26.85
CA SER A 134 -5.63 -21.25 -28.07
C SER A 134 -4.28 -21.60 -28.72
N GLY A 135 -3.17 -21.11 -28.19
CA GLY A 135 -1.84 -21.30 -28.79
C GLY A 135 -1.57 -20.46 -30.05
N ARG A 136 -2.55 -19.66 -30.50
CA ARG A 136 -2.37 -18.72 -31.61
C ARG A 136 -1.32 -17.66 -31.29
N TYR A 137 -1.34 -17.10 -30.08
CA TYR A 137 -0.35 -16.12 -29.64
C TYR A 137 0.69 -16.79 -28.74
N LYS A 138 1.94 -16.81 -29.18
CA LYS A 138 3.04 -17.42 -28.44
C LYS A 138 4.08 -16.37 -28.02
N GLU A 139 4.53 -16.46 -26.78
CA GLU A 139 5.67 -15.70 -26.27
C GLU A 139 6.96 -16.41 -26.68
N VAL A 140 7.84 -15.71 -27.38
CA VAL A 140 9.16 -16.20 -27.77
C VAL A 140 10.18 -15.37 -27.01
N LYS A 141 10.92 -16.02 -26.11
CA LYS A 141 12.02 -15.37 -25.38
C LYS A 141 13.16 -15.04 -26.34
N THR A 142 13.81 -13.92 -26.11
CA THR A 142 14.89 -13.43 -26.96
C THR A 142 16.05 -12.97 -26.09
N ASN A 143 17.28 -13.28 -26.50
CA ASN A 143 18.49 -12.83 -25.82
C ASN A 143 18.97 -11.45 -26.32
N GLN A 144 18.04 -10.60 -26.78
CA GLN A 144 18.39 -9.28 -27.32
C GLN A 144 18.54 -8.24 -26.22
N SER A 145 19.45 -7.29 -26.43
CA SER A 145 19.74 -6.21 -25.47
C SER A 145 18.57 -5.25 -25.23
N LYS A 146 17.64 -5.12 -26.19
CA LYS A 146 16.50 -4.18 -26.12
C LYS A 146 15.17 -4.80 -25.67
N PHE A 147 14.99 -6.12 -25.84
CA PHE A 147 13.76 -6.82 -25.45
C PHE A 147 14.03 -8.26 -25.02
N LYS A 148 13.28 -8.72 -24.01
CA LYS A 148 13.39 -10.06 -23.43
C LYS A 148 12.47 -11.09 -24.11
N ALA A 149 11.41 -10.61 -24.74
CA ALA A 149 10.49 -11.48 -25.47
C ALA A 149 9.70 -10.73 -26.54
N ILE A 150 9.18 -11.48 -27.50
CA ILE A 150 8.22 -11.02 -28.50
C ILE A 150 6.96 -11.87 -28.42
N LEU A 151 5.82 -11.28 -28.73
CA LEU A 151 4.54 -11.98 -28.89
C LEU A 151 4.31 -12.17 -30.39
N VAL A 152 4.11 -13.41 -30.82
CA VAL A 152 3.92 -13.77 -32.23
C VAL A 152 2.60 -14.46 -32.50
N ASP A 153 1.99 -14.19 -33.65
CA ASP A 153 0.85 -14.93 -34.19
C ASP A 153 1.34 -16.17 -34.97
N THR A 154 1.15 -17.36 -34.41
CA THR A 154 1.60 -18.63 -34.99
C THR A 154 0.86 -18.99 -36.27
N THR A 155 -0.34 -18.44 -36.48
CA THR A 155 -1.14 -18.67 -37.71
C THR A 155 -0.66 -17.82 -38.89
N GLN A 156 0.08 -16.74 -38.62
CA GLN A 156 0.55 -15.84 -39.67
C GLN A 156 1.83 -16.40 -40.31
N LYS A 157 1.80 -16.67 -41.62
CA LYS A 157 2.95 -17.21 -42.38
C LYS A 157 4.01 -16.15 -42.67
N ASP A 158 3.58 -14.93 -42.97
CA ASP A 158 4.45 -13.79 -43.23
C ASP A 158 5.16 -13.34 -41.94
N ARG A 159 6.50 -13.45 -41.92
CA ARG A 159 7.32 -13.08 -40.76
C ARG A 159 7.15 -11.63 -40.34
N THR A 160 6.90 -10.72 -41.29
CA THR A 160 6.76 -9.28 -41.00
C THR A 160 5.45 -8.96 -40.26
N LYS A 161 4.39 -9.73 -40.55
CA LYS A 161 3.06 -9.57 -39.93
C LYS A 161 2.86 -10.43 -38.69
N ARG A 162 3.77 -11.38 -38.46
CA ARG A 162 3.74 -12.35 -37.36
C ARG A 162 4.00 -11.71 -36.00
N ILE A 163 4.82 -10.66 -35.92
CA ILE A 163 5.12 -10.00 -34.65
C ILE A 163 3.94 -9.11 -34.26
N ILE A 164 3.39 -9.29 -33.07
CA ILE A 164 2.24 -8.54 -32.55
C ILE A 164 2.72 -7.45 -31.59
N ALA A 165 3.63 -7.82 -30.68
CA ALA A 165 4.06 -6.98 -29.60
C ALA A 165 5.46 -7.37 -29.11
N ILE A 166 6.14 -6.43 -28.46
CA ILE A 166 7.46 -6.62 -27.88
C ILE A 166 7.42 -6.40 -26.37
N LYS A 167 8.21 -7.17 -25.64
CA LYS A 167 8.37 -7.06 -24.19
C LYS A 167 9.79 -6.58 -23.90
N HIS A 168 9.92 -5.29 -23.62
CA HIS A 168 11.22 -4.66 -23.40
C HIS A 168 11.95 -5.18 -22.16
N ASN A 169 13.27 -5.04 -22.17
CA ASN A 169 14.06 -5.25 -20.96
C ASN A 169 13.70 -4.21 -19.89
N PRO A 170 13.73 -4.56 -18.60
CA PRO A 170 13.48 -3.62 -17.51
C PRO A 170 14.39 -2.40 -17.62
N THR A 171 13.81 -1.22 -17.81
CA THR A 171 14.55 0.04 -17.82
C THR A 171 14.41 0.74 -16.47
N LYS A 172 15.48 1.42 -16.04
CA LYS A 172 15.40 2.38 -14.94
C LYS A 172 14.72 3.64 -15.48
N ARG A 173 13.79 4.20 -14.71
CA ARG A 173 13.33 5.58 -14.91
C ARG A 173 14.02 6.47 -13.88
N LYS A 174 14.05 7.78 -14.13
CA LYS A 174 14.42 8.75 -13.10
C LYS A 174 13.43 8.58 -11.95
N SER A 175 13.95 8.23 -10.78
CA SER A 175 13.16 8.14 -9.56
C SER A 175 12.59 9.51 -9.23
N VAL A 176 11.29 9.56 -8.93
CA VAL A 176 10.58 10.77 -8.53
C VAL A 176 10.20 10.69 -7.04
N PHE A 177 10.10 9.48 -6.50
CA PHE A 177 9.72 9.21 -5.12
C PHE A 177 10.80 8.44 -4.38
N ASP A 178 10.95 8.72 -3.08
CA ASP A 178 11.74 7.92 -2.14
C ASP A 178 10.79 7.42 -1.03
N TRP A 179 10.61 6.10 -0.92
CA TRP A 179 9.67 5.53 0.03
C TRP A 179 10.12 5.72 1.48
N GLU A 180 11.42 5.68 1.74
CA GLU A 180 11.96 5.85 3.10
C GLU A 180 11.77 7.29 3.59
N GLN A 181 11.94 8.26 2.69
CA GLN A 181 11.65 9.65 3.00
C GLN A 181 10.15 9.85 3.28
N ILE A 182 9.30 9.32 2.40
CA ILE A 182 7.85 9.44 2.54
C ILE A 182 7.37 8.76 3.83
N SER A 183 7.86 7.56 4.15
CA SER A 183 7.45 6.82 5.35
C SER A 183 7.81 7.59 6.62
N THR A 184 9.02 8.15 6.69
CA THR A 184 9.49 8.97 7.81
C THR A 184 8.59 10.19 8.01
N GLU A 185 8.31 10.94 6.95
CA GLU A 185 7.43 12.12 7.02
C GLU A 185 6.01 11.78 7.47
N LEU A 186 5.46 10.62 7.05
CA LEU A 186 4.14 10.17 7.49
C LEU A 186 4.13 9.78 8.97
N ILE A 187 5.17 9.08 9.44
CA ILE A 187 5.33 8.69 10.84
C ILE A 187 5.45 9.93 11.74
N ASP A 188 6.26 10.91 11.34
CA ASP A 188 6.44 12.15 12.08
C ASP A 188 5.14 12.94 12.21
N ASN A 189 4.35 13.02 11.13
CA ASN A 189 3.03 13.64 11.16
C ASN A 189 2.06 12.91 12.10
N ILE A 190 2.04 11.58 12.09
CA ILE A 190 1.21 10.77 13.00
C ILE A 190 1.61 11.04 14.45
N ASN A 191 2.91 10.98 14.76
CA ASN A 191 3.44 11.21 16.10
C ASN A 191 3.13 12.63 16.60
N LYS A 192 3.24 13.64 15.73
CA LYS A 192 2.93 15.03 16.06
C LYS A 192 1.45 15.20 16.41
N VAL A 193 0.54 14.55 15.70
CA VAL A 193 -0.91 14.63 15.96
C VAL A 193 -1.29 13.83 17.21
N ALA A 194 -0.66 12.69 17.44
CA ALA A 194 -0.97 11.82 18.58
C ALA A 194 -0.51 12.35 19.93
N LYS A 195 0.49 13.26 19.95
CA LYS A 195 0.99 13.94 21.15
C LYS A 195 0.12 15.13 21.59
N LYS A 196 -0.85 15.56 20.79
CA LYS A 196 -1.84 16.58 21.16
C LYS A 196 -2.99 15.96 21.93
#